data_AF-E5G527-F1
#
_entry.id   AF-E5G527-F1
#
_cell.length_a   1.000
_cell.length_b   1.000
_cell.length_c   1.000
_cell.angle_alpha   90.00
_cell.angle_beta   90.00
_cell.angle_gamma   90.00
#
_symmetry.space_group_name_H-M   'P 1'
#
loop_
_entity.id
_entity.type
_entity.pdbx_description
1 polymer ?
#
loop_
_entity_poly.entity_id
_entity_poly.type
_entity_poly.pdbx_seq_one_letter_code
_entity_poly.pdbx_strand_id
1 'polypeptide(L)'
;FDDQTKMKVCDLIRDAIGCKDKTKLDELDEWNDMDLRDPYNKYKGVLIPPRRRQLCFSRIVRGPANLRNLKEFKEEILKGAQSEGKFLGNYYKEKKDKEKKEHKDKEKALEAMKNSFYDYEYIIKGSDILENIQFKDIKRKLDKLLTKETNNNTKKVDDWWETNKKSIWNAMLCGYKKSGNKIIDPSWCTIPTTETPPQFLGWVKEWGTNVCIQKEKYKQNVKSKCSNVPNNNLGSQESESKNCISEIKKYQEWSRNRSIQWEAISEGYKKYKRMDEFKNTFKNIKEPDANTYLREHCSKCPCGFNDMKEIANDNDKVEEIFNRIKEQVDIPAELE
;
A
#
# COMPACT_ATOMS: atom_id res chain seq x y z
N PHE A 1 -3.72 -2.68 -24.80
CA PHE A 1 -4.99 -3.44 -24.70
C PHE A 1 -5.93 -3.04 -25.86
N ASP A 2 -5.39 -2.61 -27.00
CA ASP A 2 -6.14 -1.97 -28.11
C ASP A 2 -6.64 -2.96 -29.19
N ASP A 3 -6.78 -4.23 -28.82
CA ASP A 3 -7.22 -5.27 -29.74
C ASP A 3 -8.55 -5.84 -29.24
N GLN A 4 -9.57 -5.82 -30.09
CA GLN A 4 -10.90 -6.38 -29.82
C GLN A 4 -10.83 -7.85 -29.39
N THR A 5 -9.81 -8.62 -29.81
CA THR A 5 -9.62 -10.01 -29.36
C THR A 5 -9.18 -10.11 -27.89
N LYS A 6 -8.39 -9.14 -27.38
CA LYS A 6 -8.00 -9.08 -25.96
C LYS A 6 -9.17 -8.62 -25.07
N MET A 7 -10.10 -7.83 -25.62
CA MET A 7 -11.34 -7.47 -24.92
C MET A 7 -12.24 -8.68 -24.66
N LYS A 8 -12.36 -9.62 -25.61
CA LYS A 8 -13.12 -10.87 -25.39
C LYS A 8 -12.59 -11.67 -24.20
N VAL A 9 -11.28 -11.65 -23.93
CA VAL A 9 -10.68 -12.37 -22.80
C VAL A 9 -11.11 -11.77 -21.45
N CYS A 10 -11.27 -10.45 -21.36
CA CYS A 10 -11.76 -9.79 -20.15
C CYS A 10 -13.21 -10.19 -19.83
N ASP A 11 -14.07 -10.35 -20.83
CA ASP A 11 -15.49 -10.64 -20.62
C ASP A 11 -15.75 -12.08 -20.13
N LEU A 12 -14.79 -12.99 -20.36
CA LEU A 12 -14.88 -14.39 -19.92
C LEU A 12 -14.58 -14.58 -18.44
N ILE A 13 -13.87 -13.64 -17.80
CA ILE A 13 -13.53 -13.73 -16.38
C ILE A 13 -14.71 -13.17 -15.55
N ARG A 14 -15.31 -14.03 -14.74
CA ARG A 14 -16.37 -13.65 -13.78
C ARG A 14 -15.79 -12.99 -12.54
N ASP A 15 -16.63 -12.31 -11.77
CA ASP A 15 -16.22 -11.80 -10.46
C ASP A 15 -16.00 -12.95 -9.47
N ALA A 16 -15.05 -12.77 -8.55
CA ALA A 16 -14.71 -13.74 -7.53
C ALA A 16 -15.76 -13.76 -6.42
N ILE A 17 -16.05 -14.96 -5.91
CA ILE A 17 -16.92 -15.14 -4.77
C ILE A 17 -16.20 -14.66 -3.50
N GLY A 18 -16.90 -13.84 -2.70
CA GLY A 18 -16.44 -13.43 -1.37
C GLY A 18 -15.51 -12.22 -1.34
N CYS A 19 -15.46 -11.44 -2.43
CA CYS A 19 -14.83 -10.13 -2.44
C CYS A 19 -15.87 -9.03 -2.19
N LYS A 20 -15.43 -7.97 -1.50
CA LYS A 20 -16.27 -6.84 -1.08
C LYS A 20 -15.70 -5.53 -1.64
N ASP A 21 -16.54 -4.49 -1.65
CA ASP A 21 -16.08 -3.14 -1.93
C ASP A 21 -14.98 -2.70 -0.95
N LYS A 22 -14.05 -1.88 -1.44
CA LYS A 22 -12.96 -1.34 -0.62
C LYS A 22 -13.46 -0.16 0.19
N THR A 23 -12.93 -0.02 1.39
CA THR A 23 -13.21 1.13 2.25
C THR A 23 -11.92 1.59 2.92
N LYS A 24 -11.76 2.91 3.12
CA LYS A 24 -10.71 3.47 3.98
C LYS A 24 -9.27 3.08 3.57
N LEU A 25 -9.00 2.90 2.28
CA LEU A 25 -7.66 2.50 1.81
C LEU A 25 -6.59 3.58 2.06
N ASP A 26 -7.01 4.84 2.06
CA ASP A 26 -6.13 6.00 2.26
C ASP A 26 -6.08 6.44 3.74
N GLU A 27 -6.78 5.75 4.65
CA GLU A 27 -6.80 6.08 6.09
C GLU A 27 -5.59 5.46 6.79
N LEU A 28 -4.64 6.31 7.22
CA LEU A 28 -3.43 5.86 7.90
C LEU A 28 -3.73 5.20 9.27
N ASP A 29 -4.88 5.49 9.90
CA ASP A 29 -5.33 4.83 11.14
C ASP A 29 -5.69 3.36 10.96
N GLU A 30 -5.99 2.93 9.73
CA GLU A 30 -6.33 1.53 9.45
C GLU A 30 -5.09 0.63 9.27
N TRP A 31 -3.89 1.22 9.31
CA TRP A 31 -2.60 0.52 9.29
C TRP A 31 -2.27 0.00 10.70
N ASN A 32 -2.31 -1.31 10.86
CA ASN A 32 -2.07 -1.98 12.14
C ASN A 32 -1.56 -3.42 11.92
N ASP A 33 -1.22 -4.08 13.03
CA ASP A 33 -0.68 -5.44 13.10
C ASP A 33 -1.71 -6.49 13.56
N MET A 34 -2.99 -6.10 13.71
CA MET A 34 -4.05 -6.91 14.32
C MET A 34 -4.28 -8.27 13.65
N ASP A 35 -4.00 -8.39 12.35
CA ASP A 35 -4.20 -9.63 11.59
C ASP A 35 -2.94 -10.54 11.58
N LEU A 36 -1.81 -10.11 12.18
CA LEU A 36 -0.61 -10.92 12.29
C LEU A 36 -0.79 -12.04 13.33
N ARG A 37 -0.33 -13.25 12.98
CA ARG A 37 -0.22 -14.37 13.92
C ARG A 37 1.22 -14.42 14.42
N ASP A 38 1.38 -14.55 15.73
CA ASP A 38 2.62 -14.44 16.50
C ASP A 38 2.96 -12.98 16.91
N PRO A 39 2.54 -12.56 18.11
CA PRO A 39 2.34 -11.14 18.37
C PRO A 39 3.58 -10.34 18.78
N TYR A 40 4.77 -10.91 19.08
CA TYR A 40 5.83 -10.05 19.64
C TYR A 40 7.27 -10.21 19.13
N ASN A 41 7.65 -11.30 18.42
CA ASN A 41 9.06 -11.46 18.03
C ASN A 41 9.35 -11.56 16.54
N LYS A 42 8.58 -12.29 15.71
CA LYS A 42 9.01 -12.44 14.32
C LYS A 42 8.72 -11.21 13.46
N TYR A 43 7.53 -10.63 13.59
CA TYR A 43 7.03 -9.57 12.69
C TYR A 43 6.92 -8.18 13.34
N LYS A 44 7.70 -7.91 14.40
CA LYS A 44 7.70 -6.61 15.09
C LYS A 44 7.96 -5.47 14.10
N GLY A 45 7.09 -4.46 14.12
CA GLY A 45 7.21 -3.26 13.27
C GLY A 45 6.52 -3.37 11.91
N VAL A 46 5.91 -4.52 11.60
CA VAL A 46 5.05 -4.66 10.42
C VAL A 46 3.70 -3.99 10.70
N LEU A 47 3.33 -3.02 9.86
CA LEU A 47 1.98 -2.51 9.77
C LEU A 47 1.37 -2.98 8.47
N ILE A 48 0.24 -3.68 8.55
CA ILE A 48 -0.41 -4.26 7.37
C ILE A 48 -1.22 -3.16 6.67
N PRO A 49 -1.00 -2.94 5.35
CA PRO A 49 -1.80 -1.98 4.59
C PRO A 49 -3.30 -2.33 4.65
N PRO A 50 -4.21 -1.35 4.81
CA PRO A 50 -5.66 -1.57 4.72
C PRO A 50 -6.06 -2.26 3.41
N ARG A 51 -5.35 -1.94 2.33
CA ARG A 51 -5.47 -2.60 1.02
C ARG A 51 -5.15 -4.10 1.08
N ARG A 52 -4.02 -4.50 1.70
CA ARG A 52 -3.66 -5.92 1.88
C ARG A 52 -4.69 -6.65 2.74
N ARG A 53 -5.17 -6.04 3.82
CA ARG A 53 -6.21 -6.61 4.70
C ARG A 53 -7.51 -6.87 3.94
N GLN A 54 -7.81 -6.00 2.98
CA GLN A 54 -8.99 -6.09 2.12
C GLN A 54 -8.71 -6.77 0.77
N LEU A 55 -7.54 -7.37 0.56
CA LEU A 55 -7.15 -7.97 -0.73
C LEU A 55 -8.21 -8.99 -1.17
N CYS A 56 -8.80 -8.77 -2.34
CA CYS A 56 -9.71 -9.71 -2.94
C CYS A 56 -8.92 -10.90 -3.42
N PHE A 57 -9.38 -12.09 -3.04
CA PHE A 57 -8.85 -13.38 -3.47
C PHE A 57 -10.03 -14.36 -3.47
N SER A 58 -10.14 -15.24 -4.46
CA SER A 58 -11.33 -16.11 -4.55
C SER A 58 -11.53 -16.95 -3.28
N ARG A 59 -12.74 -16.91 -2.72
CA ARG A 59 -13.12 -17.76 -1.56
C ARG A 59 -13.01 -19.24 -1.89
N ILE A 60 -13.12 -19.64 -3.16
CA ILE A 60 -12.95 -21.04 -3.58
C ILE A 60 -11.50 -21.47 -3.31
N VAL A 61 -10.52 -20.62 -3.61
CA VAL A 61 -9.10 -20.90 -3.39
C VAL A 61 -8.75 -20.83 -1.90
N ARG A 62 -9.34 -19.87 -1.16
CA ARG A 62 -9.14 -19.72 0.31
C ARG A 62 -9.86 -20.76 1.15
N GLY A 63 -10.97 -21.31 0.68
CA GLY A 63 -11.85 -22.22 1.43
C GLY A 63 -11.33 -23.66 1.49
N PRO A 64 -12.06 -24.59 2.14
CA PRO A 64 -11.67 -26.00 2.22
C PRO A 64 -11.82 -26.75 0.90
N ALA A 65 -12.38 -26.12 -0.13
CA ALA A 65 -12.58 -26.73 -1.43
C ALA A 65 -11.25 -27.23 -2.03
N ASN A 66 -11.27 -28.48 -2.47
CA ASN A 66 -10.19 -29.07 -3.27
C ASN A 66 -10.44 -28.71 -4.74
N LEU A 67 -9.60 -27.84 -5.29
CA LEU A 67 -9.56 -27.58 -6.73
C LEU A 67 -9.09 -28.84 -7.44
N ARG A 68 -9.68 -29.17 -8.60
CA ARG A 68 -9.47 -30.48 -9.24
C ARG A 68 -8.20 -30.55 -10.08
N ASN A 69 -7.78 -29.41 -10.64
CA ASN A 69 -6.70 -29.25 -11.60
C ASN A 69 -6.14 -27.80 -11.59
N LEU A 70 -4.99 -27.59 -12.24
CA LEU A 70 -4.32 -26.28 -12.35
C LEU A 70 -5.13 -25.26 -13.14
N LYS A 71 -5.96 -25.72 -14.10
CA LYS A 71 -6.84 -24.82 -14.88
C LYS A 71 -7.86 -24.14 -13.98
N GLU A 72 -8.58 -24.91 -13.15
CA GLU A 72 -9.53 -24.37 -12.16
C GLU A 72 -8.84 -23.45 -11.15
N PHE A 73 -7.65 -23.84 -10.66
CA PHE A 73 -6.87 -22.98 -9.76
C PHE A 73 -6.54 -21.65 -10.42
N LYS A 74 -6.01 -21.67 -11.65
CA LYS A 74 -5.71 -20.47 -12.42
C LYS A 74 -6.95 -19.61 -12.63
N GLU A 75 -8.07 -20.19 -13.04
CA GLU A 75 -9.32 -19.46 -13.27
C GLU A 75 -9.77 -18.71 -12.02
N GLU A 76 -9.70 -19.33 -10.84
CA GLU A 76 -10.08 -18.68 -9.59
C GLU A 76 -9.11 -17.58 -9.16
N ILE A 77 -7.81 -17.74 -9.41
CA ILE A 77 -6.82 -16.67 -9.21
C ILE A 77 -7.14 -15.47 -10.12
N LEU A 78 -7.46 -15.71 -11.39
CA LEU A 78 -7.82 -14.66 -12.35
C LEU A 78 -9.11 -13.92 -11.97
N LYS A 79 -10.14 -14.65 -11.49
CA LYS A 79 -11.37 -14.03 -10.96
C LYS A 79 -11.07 -13.11 -9.78
N GLY A 80 -10.20 -13.57 -8.86
CA GLY A 80 -9.73 -12.77 -7.72
C GLY A 80 -9.04 -11.49 -8.19
N ALA A 81 -8.05 -11.62 -9.07
CA ALA A 81 -7.27 -10.51 -9.58
C ALA A 81 -8.14 -9.49 -10.34
N GLN A 82 -9.07 -9.96 -11.17
CA GLN A 82 -10.06 -9.09 -11.81
C GLN A 82 -10.91 -8.33 -10.79
N SER A 83 -11.42 -9.04 -9.79
CA SER A 83 -12.27 -8.41 -8.79
C SER A 83 -11.47 -7.40 -7.96
N GLU A 84 -10.20 -7.67 -7.65
CA GLU A 84 -9.30 -6.71 -7.02
C GLU A 84 -9.17 -5.43 -7.85
N GLY A 85 -8.84 -5.55 -9.14
CA GLY A 85 -8.74 -4.41 -10.05
C GLY A 85 -10.05 -3.63 -10.17
N LYS A 86 -11.20 -4.34 -10.20
CA LYS A 86 -12.53 -3.72 -10.25
C LYS A 86 -12.82 -2.92 -8.99
N PHE A 87 -12.62 -3.49 -7.82
CA PHE A 87 -12.93 -2.82 -6.55
C PHE A 87 -11.95 -1.69 -6.22
N LEU A 88 -10.66 -1.83 -6.58
CA LEU A 88 -9.71 -0.70 -6.52
C LEU A 88 -10.10 0.41 -7.49
N GLY A 89 -10.48 0.05 -8.72
CA GLY A 89 -10.98 1.01 -9.71
C GLY A 89 -12.27 1.72 -9.27
N ASN A 90 -13.17 1.03 -8.56
CA ASN A 90 -14.37 1.62 -7.96
C ASN A 90 -14.03 2.58 -6.81
N TYR A 91 -13.07 2.21 -5.95
CA TYR A 91 -12.70 3.01 -4.78
C TYR A 91 -12.02 4.32 -5.17
N TYR A 92 -11.08 4.25 -6.11
CA TYR A 92 -10.40 5.41 -6.68
C TYR A 92 -11.16 5.98 -7.88
N LYS A 93 -12.43 5.61 -8.06
CA LYS A 93 -13.27 6.17 -9.12
C LYS A 93 -13.56 7.63 -8.80
N GLU A 94 -13.52 8.43 -9.84
CA GLU A 94 -13.81 9.86 -9.82
C GLU A 94 -15.07 10.19 -9.02
N LYS A 95 -14.95 11.10 -8.04
CA LYS A 95 -16.06 12.00 -7.70
C LYS A 95 -15.98 13.14 -8.70
N LYS A 96 -17.08 13.39 -9.44
CA LYS A 96 -17.28 14.22 -10.66
C LYS A 96 -16.65 15.63 -10.75
N ASP A 97 -15.79 16.06 -9.85
CA ASP A 97 -15.21 17.41 -9.84
C ASP A 97 -13.74 17.44 -10.32
N LYS A 98 -13.60 18.01 -11.54
CA LYS A 98 -12.44 18.69 -12.16
C LYS A 98 -11.16 17.87 -12.45
N GLU A 99 -10.78 17.88 -13.73
CA GLU A 99 -9.67 17.22 -14.45
C GLU A 99 -8.32 17.07 -13.70
N LYS A 100 -7.92 17.99 -12.81
CA LYS A 100 -6.68 17.83 -12.00
C LYS A 100 -6.77 16.70 -10.97
N LYS A 101 -7.98 16.34 -10.55
CA LYS A 101 -8.26 15.22 -9.64
C LYS A 101 -8.17 13.88 -10.38
N GLU A 102 -8.49 13.89 -11.67
CA GLU A 102 -8.55 12.71 -12.54
C GLU A 102 -7.21 11.97 -12.63
N HIS A 103 -6.12 12.69 -12.88
CA HIS A 103 -4.79 12.06 -13.02
C HIS A 103 -4.31 11.44 -11.69
N LYS A 104 -4.53 12.13 -10.57
CA LYS A 104 -4.10 11.66 -9.24
C LYS A 104 -4.84 10.41 -8.79
N ASP A 105 -6.13 10.31 -9.05
CA ASP A 105 -6.95 9.16 -8.65
C ASP A 105 -6.62 7.92 -9.51
N LYS A 106 -6.37 8.10 -10.82
CA LYS A 106 -5.87 7.03 -11.71
C LYS A 106 -4.51 6.51 -11.26
N GLU A 107 -3.59 7.41 -10.91
CA GLU A 107 -2.26 7.03 -10.42
C GLU A 107 -2.35 6.25 -9.09
N LYS A 108 -3.18 6.69 -8.14
CA LYS A 108 -3.44 5.94 -6.90
C LYS A 108 -4.00 4.55 -7.17
N ALA A 109 -4.96 4.43 -8.09
CA ALA A 109 -5.51 3.15 -8.48
C ALA A 109 -4.44 2.21 -9.04
N LEU A 110 -3.58 2.72 -9.93
CA LEU A 110 -2.46 1.96 -10.49
C LEU A 110 -1.50 1.48 -9.39
N GLU A 111 -1.08 2.35 -8.48
CA GLU A 111 -0.15 1.96 -7.41
C GLU A 111 -0.79 0.94 -6.47
N ALA A 112 -2.06 1.10 -6.10
CA ALA A 112 -2.77 0.11 -5.31
C ALA A 112 -2.89 -1.25 -6.04
N MET A 113 -3.08 -1.24 -7.37
CA MET A 113 -3.07 -2.45 -8.18
C MET A 113 -1.69 -3.10 -8.21
N LYS A 114 -0.61 -2.33 -8.37
CA LYS A 114 0.78 -2.83 -8.33
C LYS A 114 1.08 -3.48 -6.98
N ASN A 115 0.76 -2.81 -5.88
CA ASN A 115 0.97 -3.33 -4.52
C ASN A 115 0.17 -4.62 -4.29
N SER A 116 -1.07 -4.68 -4.79
CA SER A 116 -1.88 -5.90 -4.72
C SER A 116 -1.34 -7.03 -5.60
N PHE A 117 -0.80 -6.72 -6.78
CA PHE A 117 -0.16 -7.70 -7.65
C PHE A 117 1.06 -8.35 -6.98
N TYR A 118 1.88 -7.56 -6.27
CA TYR A 118 2.98 -8.10 -5.46
C TYR A 118 2.47 -8.95 -4.30
N ASP A 119 1.41 -8.54 -3.59
CA ASP A 119 0.83 -9.39 -2.54
C ASP A 119 0.30 -10.72 -3.09
N TYR A 120 -0.26 -10.75 -4.30
CA TYR A 120 -0.63 -11.99 -4.97
C TYR A 120 0.57 -12.91 -5.16
N GLU A 121 1.72 -12.38 -5.58
CA GLU A 121 2.96 -13.15 -5.69
C GLU A 121 3.36 -13.76 -4.36
N TYR A 122 3.42 -12.95 -3.30
CA TYR A 122 3.77 -13.40 -1.96
C TYR A 122 2.85 -14.50 -1.45
N ILE A 123 1.54 -14.35 -1.65
CA ILE A 123 0.54 -15.35 -1.23
C ILE A 123 0.70 -16.65 -2.02
N ILE A 124 0.87 -16.57 -3.35
CA ILE A 124 0.96 -17.74 -4.22
C ILE A 124 2.26 -18.50 -3.95
N LYS A 125 3.39 -17.80 -3.81
CA LYS A 125 4.70 -18.37 -3.45
C LYS A 125 4.79 -18.82 -2.00
N GLY A 126 3.83 -18.43 -1.15
CA GLY A 126 3.77 -18.75 0.27
C GLY A 126 4.85 -18.06 1.10
N SER A 127 5.28 -16.87 0.66
CA SER A 127 6.23 -15.98 1.34
C SER A 127 5.56 -14.71 1.87
N ASP A 128 4.22 -14.68 1.89
CA ASP A 128 3.42 -13.60 2.47
C ASP A 128 3.57 -13.56 3.99
N ILE A 129 3.88 -12.37 4.52
CA ILE A 129 4.06 -12.08 5.95
C ILE A 129 2.78 -12.38 6.72
N LEU A 130 1.61 -12.20 6.09
CA LEU A 130 0.33 -12.46 6.71
C LEU A 130 -0.01 -13.95 6.68
N GLU A 131 0.50 -14.70 7.65
CA GLU A 131 0.26 -16.15 7.81
C GLU A 131 -1.17 -16.51 8.31
N ASN A 132 -2.21 -15.80 7.88
CA ASN A 132 -3.57 -16.11 8.31
C ASN A 132 -4.07 -17.44 7.70
N ILE A 133 -5.03 -18.10 8.38
CA ILE A 133 -5.58 -19.41 7.93
C ILE A 133 -6.07 -19.37 6.48
N GLN A 134 -6.60 -18.23 6.03
CA GLN A 134 -7.22 -18.13 4.72
C GLN A 134 -6.19 -18.21 3.58
N PHE A 135 -4.96 -17.76 3.81
CA PHE A 135 -3.91 -17.72 2.79
C PHE A 135 -2.80 -18.76 3.00
N LYS A 136 -2.64 -19.29 4.22
CA LYS A 136 -1.58 -20.24 4.59
C LYS A 136 -1.50 -21.48 3.70
N ASP A 137 -2.64 -21.91 3.17
CA ASP A 137 -2.74 -23.15 2.40
C ASP A 137 -2.61 -22.98 0.88
N ILE A 138 -2.51 -21.74 0.37
CA ILE A 138 -2.53 -21.52 -1.09
C ILE A 138 -1.34 -22.18 -1.79
N LYS A 139 -0.12 -21.94 -1.30
CA LYS A 139 1.09 -22.58 -1.83
C LYS A 139 0.97 -24.10 -1.79
N ARG A 140 0.57 -24.66 -0.65
CA ARG A 140 0.40 -26.11 -0.45
C ARG A 140 -0.60 -26.72 -1.43
N LYS A 141 -1.71 -26.04 -1.71
CA LYS A 141 -2.70 -26.48 -2.71
C LYS A 141 -2.11 -26.47 -4.11
N LEU A 142 -1.39 -25.41 -4.46
CA LEU A 142 -0.74 -25.31 -5.76
C LEU A 142 0.34 -26.39 -5.94
N ASP A 143 1.19 -26.61 -4.93
CA ASP A 143 2.20 -27.69 -4.92
C ASP A 143 1.55 -29.05 -5.20
N LYS A 144 0.44 -29.39 -4.52
CA LYS A 144 -0.28 -30.65 -4.74
C LYS A 144 -0.81 -30.80 -6.17
N LEU A 145 -1.34 -29.72 -6.75
CA LEU A 145 -1.86 -29.73 -8.11
C LEU A 145 -0.73 -29.87 -9.13
N LEU A 146 0.39 -29.18 -8.92
CA LEU A 146 1.58 -29.30 -9.76
C LEU A 146 2.10 -30.74 -9.78
N THR A 147 2.31 -31.34 -8.60
CA THR A 147 2.79 -32.73 -8.48
C THR A 147 1.88 -33.73 -9.21
N LYS A 148 0.55 -33.54 -9.09
CA LYS A 148 -0.44 -34.43 -9.72
C LYS A 148 -0.42 -34.37 -11.25
N GLU A 149 -0.29 -33.18 -11.82
CA GLU A 149 -0.36 -33.01 -13.29
C GLU A 149 0.96 -33.28 -14.00
N THR A 150 2.08 -33.25 -13.30
CA THR A 150 3.41 -33.46 -13.90
C THR A 150 3.95 -34.87 -13.72
N ASN A 151 3.16 -35.82 -13.19
CA ASN A 151 3.62 -37.17 -12.83
C ASN A 151 4.90 -37.14 -11.98
N ASN A 152 4.94 -36.30 -10.93
CA ASN A 152 6.10 -36.06 -10.07
C ASN A 152 7.31 -35.34 -10.71
N ASN A 153 7.21 -34.81 -11.93
CA ASN A 153 8.22 -33.88 -12.43
C ASN A 153 8.14 -32.53 -11.70
N THR A 154 9.27 -32.04 -11.22
CA THR A 154 9.43 -30.96 -10.23
C THR A 154 9.10 -29.55 -10.78
N LYS A 155 7.88 -29.29 -11.27
CA LYS A 155 7.44 -27.90 -11.51
C LYS A 155 7.29 -27.19 -10.19
N LYS A 156 7.97 -26.05 -10.03
CA LYS A 156 7.93 -25.25 -8.81
C LYS A 156 6.81 -24.22 -8.88
N VAL A 157 6.33 -23.80 -7.71
CA VAL A 157 5.38 -22.68 -7.58
C VAL A 157 5.93 -21.40 -8.22
N ASP A 158 7.24 -21.19 -8.14
CA ASP A 158 7.91 -20.06 -8.81
C ASP A 158 7.73 -20.11 -10.33
N ASP A 159 7.93 -21.27 -10.96
CA ASP A 159 7.74 -21.45 -12.41
C ASP A 159 6.28 -21.20 -12.80
N TRP A 160 5.33 -21.64 -11.95
CA TRP A 160 3.92 -21.39 -12.15
C TRP A 160 3.61 -19.89 -12.09
N TRP A 161 4.15 -19.16 -11.11
CA TRP A 161 4.00 -17.71 -11.02
C TRP A 161 4.57 -17.04 -12.27
N GLU A 162 5.81 -17.34 -12.66
CA GLU A 162 6.46 -16.75 -13.83
C GLU A 162 5.66 -16.97 -15.12
N THR A 163 5.09 -18.16 -15.29
CA THR A 163 4.23 -18.49 -16.43
C THR A 163 2.91 -17.71 -16.43
N ASN A 164 2.36 -17.37 -15.26
CA ASN A 164 0.99 -16.87 -15.14
C ASN A 164 0.88 -15.39 -14.72
N LYS A 165 1.94 -14.77 -14.20
CA LYS A 165 1.92 -13.40 -13.66
C LYS A 165 1.42 -12.36 -14.66
N LYS A 166 1.74 -12.52 -15.94
CA LYS A 166 1.18 -11.69 -17.02
C LYS A 166 -0.34 -11.79 -17.14
N SER A 167 -0.88 -13.00 -17.01
CA SER A 167 -2.34 -13.22 -17.06
C SER A 167 -3.02 -12.61 -15.84
N ILE A 168 -2.40 -12.72 -14.66
CA ILE A 168 -2.90 -12.14 -13.41
C ILE A 168 -2.94 -10.62 -13.50
N TRP A 169 -1.86 -9.97 -13.93
CA TRP A 169 -1.83 -8.53 -14.15
C TRP A 169 -2.89 -8.08 -15.16
N ASN A 170 -3.01 -8.78 -16.29
CA ASN A 170 -4.03 -8.50 -17.30
C ASN A 170 -5.45 -8.62 -16.73
N ALA A 171 -5.71 -9.59 -15.86
CA ALA A 171 -7.01 -9.73 -15.20
C ALA A 171 -7.31 -8.51 -14.30
N MET A 172 -6.32 -8.02 -13.54
CA MET A 172 -6.48 -6.79 -12.76
C MET A 172 -6.84 -5.60 -13.64
N LEU A 173 -6.17 -5.43 -14.79
CA LEU A 173 -6.48 -4.39 -15.78
C LEU A 173 -7.90 -4.55 -16.35
N CYS A 174 -8.34 -5.78 -16.67
CA CYS A 174 -9.71 -6.06 -17.08
C CYS A 174 -10.72 -5.62 -16.00
N GLY A 175 -10.40 -5.90 -14.73
CA GLY A 175 -11.19 -5.48 -13.58
C GLY A 175 -11.32 -3.98 -13.47
N TYR A 176 -10.19 -3.28 -13.53
CA TYR A 176 -10.14 -1.82 -13.52
C TYR A 176 -10.99 -1.24 -14.65
N LYS A 177 -10.93 -1.79 -15.87
CA LYS A 177 -11.81 -1.37 -16.98
C LYS A 177 -13.29 -1.56 -16.66
N LYS A 178 -13.66 -2.68 -16.04
CA LYS A 178 -15.04 -3.01 -15.61
C LYS A 178 -15.57 -2.10 -14.50
N SER A 179 -14.71 -1.38 -13.77
CA SER A 179 -15.15 -0.34 -12.81
C SER A 179 -15.77 0.91 -13.48
N GLY A 180 -15.67 1.00 -14.81
CA GLY A 180 -16.12 2.15 -15.61
C GLY A 180 -14.98 3.01 -16.13
N ASN A 181 -13.73 2.73 -15.74
CA ASN A 181 -12.52 3.38 -16.24
C ASN A 181 -12.14 2.79 -17.62
N LYS A 182 -12.79 3.28 -18.69
CA LYS A 182 -12.73 2.65 -20.02
C LYS A 182 -11.37 2.76 -20.71
N ILE A 183 -10.59 3.80 -20.39
CA ILE A 183 -9.29 4.09 -21.00
C ILE A 183 -8.20 3.64 -20.02
N ILE A 184 -7.35 2.72 -20.47
CA ILE A 184 -6.15 2.28 -19.76
C ILE A 184 -4.97 2.81 -20.55
N ASP A 185 -4.10 3.56 -19.88
CA ASP A 185 -2.86 4.02 -20.49
C ASP A 185 -2.02 2.81 -20.93
N PRO A 186 -1.50 2.77 -22.18
CA PRO A 186 -0.67 1.68 -22.66
C PRO A 186 0.52 1.33 -21.75
N SER A 187 1.07 2.31 -21.01
CA SER A 187 2.15 2.11 -20.03
C SER A 187 1.76 1.14 -18.90
N TRP A 188 0.47 1.01 -18.57
CA TRP A 188 -0.02 0.07 -17.56
C TRP A 188 0.04 -1.39 -18.05
N CYS A 189 0.20 -1.62 -19.35
CA CYS A 189 0.30 -2.97 -19.91
C CYS A 189 1.64 -3.64 -19.60
N THR A 190 2.64 -2.86 -19.19
CA THR A 190 3.91 -3.37 -18.67
C THR A 190 3.66 -3.95 -17.29
N ILE A 191 4.06 -5.20 -17.09
CA ILE A 191 3.91 -5.87 -15.79
C ILE A 191 4.76 -5.09 -14.77
N PRO A 192 4.23 -4.84 -13.56
CA PRO A 192 5.01 -4.26 -12.48
C PRO A 192 6.31 -5.06 -12.30
N THR A 193 7.42 -4.34 -12.09
CA THR A 193 8.82 -4.76 -12.29
C THR A 193 9.19 -6.19 -11.92
N THR A 194 10.19 -6.74 -12.61
CA THR A 194 10.68 -8.13 -12.52
C THR A 194 11.34 -8.50 -11.18
N GLU A 195 11.66 -7.53 -10.33
CA GLU A 195 12.18 -7.76 -8.97
C GLU A 195 11.19 -7.24 -7.94
N THR A 196 10.47 -8.17 -7.31
CA THR A 196 9.48 -7.88 -6.28
C THR A 196 10.22 -7.54 -4.98
N PRO A 197 10.16 -6.28 -4.50
CA PRO A 197 10.90 -5.86 -3.31
C PRO A 197 10.35 -6.58 -2.08
N PRO A 198 11.19 -6.98 -1.11
CA PRO A 198 10.72 -7.65 0.12
C PRO A 198 9.40 -7.09 0.64
N GLN A 199 8.42 -7.95 0.92
CA GLN A 199 7.03 -7.51 1.14
C GLN A 199 6.91 -6.41 2.21
N PHE A 200 7.66 -6.52 3.31
CA PHE A 200 7.75 -5.48 4.33
C PHE A 200 8.17 -4.13 3.73
N LEU A 201 9.22 -4.09 2.90
CA LEU A 201 9.68 -2.86 2.25
C LEU A 201 8.66 -2.34 1.23
N GLY A 202 7.94 -3.23 0.55
CA GLY A 202 6.79 -2.85 -0.29
C GLY A 202 5.71 -2.12 0.51
N TRP A 203 5.33 -2.65 1.67
CA TRP A 203 4.35 -2.00 2.56
C TRP A 203 4.90 -0.70 3.18
N VAL A 204 6.20 -0.63 3.49
CA VAL A 204 6.84 0.61 3.98
C VAL A 204 6.81 1.71 2.91
N LYS A 205 7.05 1.38 1.63
CA LYS A 205 6.90 2.35 0.53
C LYS A 205 5.44 2.81 0.36
N GLU A 206 4.49 1.87 0.46
CA GLU A 206 3.05 2.18 0.39
C GLU A 206 2.62 3.10 1.55
N TRP A 207 3.09 2.83 2.77
CA TRP A 207 2.86 3.69 3.93
C TRP A 207 3.51 5.06 3.76
N GLY A 208 4.79 5.09 3.37
CA GLY A 208 5.55 6.34 3.20
C GLY A 208 4.94 7.26 2.15
N THR A 209 4.44 6.70 1.04
CA THR A 209 3.72 7.46 0.00
C THR A 209 2.47 8.12 0.58
N ASN A 210 1.67 7.36 1.35
CA ASN A 210 0.45 7.89 1.96
C ASN A 210 0.74 8.95 3.03
N VAL A 211 1.78 8.74 3.85
CA VAL A 211 2.23 9.72 4.85
C VAL A 211 2.65 11.01 4.19
N CYS A 212 3.50 10.99 3.16
CA CYS A 212 3.92 12.23 2.51
C CYS A 212 2.75 12.98 1.85
N ILE A 213 1.81 12.26 1.23
CA ILE A 213 0.59 12.88 0.68
C ILE A 213 -0.25 13.55 1.77
N GLN A 214 -0.44 12.89 2.91
CA GLN A 214 -1.21 13.47 4.02
C GLN A 214 -0.46 14.61 4.70
N LYS A 215 0.85 14.46 4.93
CA LYS A 215 1.72 15.48 5.52
C LYS A 215 1.64 16.79 4.75
N GLU A 216 1.79 16.72 3.43
CA GLU A 216 1.70 17.88 2.55
C GLU A 216 0.33 18.55 2.62
N LYS A 217 -0.75 17.77 2.73
CA LYS A 217 -2.10 18.32 2.92
C LYS A 217 -2.23 19.08 4.25
N TYR A 218 -1.70 18.54 5.35
CA TYR A 218 -1.70 19.24 6.64
C TYR A 218 -0.86 20.51 6.58
N LYS A 219 0.32 20.45 5.95
CA LYS A 219 1.16 21.63 5.72
C LYS A 219 0.42 22.72 4.95
N GLN A 220 -0.23 22.37 3.83
CA GLN A 220 -1.00 23.33 3.02
C GLN A 220 -2.18 23.94 3.81
N ASN A 221 -2.87 23.16 4.63
CA ASN A 221 -3.93 23.68 5.49
C ASN A 221 -3.39 24.68 6.51
N VAL A 222 -2.26 24.37 7.16
CA VAL A 222 -1.60 25.28 8.10
C VAL A 222 -1.16 26.56 7.37
N LYS A 223 -0.49 26.48 6.21
CA LYS A 223 -0.12 27.66 5.40
C LYS A 223 -1.33 28.54 5.14
N SER A 224 -2.41 27.94 4.63
CA SER A 224 -3.61 28.66 4.24
C SER A 224 -4.30 29.35 5.42
N LYS A 225 -4.40 28.70 6.58
CA LYS A 225 -5.10 29.25 7.75
C LYS A 225 -4.24 30.15 8.62
N CYS A 226 -2.92 30.07 8.51
CA CYS A 226 -1.96 30.81 9.31
C CYS A 226 -1.25 31.95 8.55
N SER A 227 -1.57 32.18 7.28
CA SER A 227 -0.90 33.18 6.41
C SER A 227 -0.89 34.60 7.01
N ASN A 228 -1.97 35.00 7.68
CA ASN A 228 -2.13 36.35 8.24
C ASN A 228 -1.75 36.46 9.72
N VAL A 229 -1.37 35.35 10.37
CA VAL A 229 -1.04 35.33 11.80
C VAL A 229 0.46 35.61 11.96
N PRO A 230 0.87 36.77 12.54
CA PRO A 230 2.28 37.07 12.73
C PRO A 230 2.93 36.08 13.71
N ASN A 231 4.22 35.85 13.54
CA ASN A 231 5.00 35.11 14.55
C ASN A 231 4.94 35.90 15.87
N ASN A 232 4.70 35.21 16.99
CA ASN A 232 4.60 35.78 18.35
C ASN A 232 3.38 36.67 18.64
N ASN A 233 2.29 36.58 17.88
CA ASN A 233 1.03 37.31 18.18
C ASN A 233 -0.17 36.36 18.20
N LEU A 234 -0.14 35.39 19.12
CA LEU A 234 -1.25 34.48 19.38
C LEU A 234 -2.33 35.18 20.23
N GLY A 235 -2.96 36.24 19.72
CA GLY A 235 -3.98 36.96 20.51
C GLY A 235 -4.61 38.22 19.93
N SER A 236 -4.08 38.78 18.84
CA SER A 236 -4.52 40.09 18.32
C SER A 236 -5.70 40.06 17.33
N GLN A 237 -6.08 38.88 16.80
CA GLN A 237 -7.27 38.71 15.96
C GLN A 237 -8.00 37.41 16.29
N GLU A 238 -9.03 37.49 17.13
CA GLU A 238 -9.66 36.33 17.77
C GLU A 238 -10.14 35.22 16.81
N SER A 239 -10.59 35.52 15.60
CA SER A 239 -11.14 34.50 14.67
C SER A 239 -10.06 33.82 13.81
N GLU A 240 -9.12 34.58 13.25
CA GLU A 240 -8.03 34.05 12.41
C GLU A 240 -7.03 33.26 13.24
N SER A 241 -6.66 33.76 14.43
CA SER A 241 -5.81 33.03 15.38
C SER A 241 -6.46 31.71 15.82
N LYS A 242 -7.77 31.68 16.08
CA LYS A 242 -8.50 30.43 16.45
C LYS A 242 -8.44 29.38 15.34
N ASN A 243 -8.65 29.77 14.08
CA ASN A 243 -8.58 28.84 12.93
C ASN A 243 -7.17 28.28 12.71
N CYS A 244 -6.15 29.14 12.78
CA CYS A 244 -4.76 28.71 12.64
C CYS A 244 -4.34 27.75 13.77
N ILE A 245 -4.65 28.09 15.03
CA ILE A 245 -4.40 27.21 16.19
C ILE A 245 -5.08 25.85 15.99
N SER A 246 -6.32 25.83 15.46
CA SER A 246 -7.03 24.58 15.21
C SER A 246 -6.31 23.70 14.18
N GLU A 247 -5.85 24.24 13.06
CA GLU A 247 -5.11 23.46 12.04
C GLU A 247 -3.75 22.98 12.56
N ILE A 248 -3.06 23.79 13.36
CA ILE A 248 -1.80 23.39 14.01
C ILE A 248 -2.05 22.19 14.95
N LYS A 249 -3.07 22.26 15.80
CA LYS A 249 -3.43 21.14 16.69
C LYS A 249 -3.73 19.85 15.92
N LYS A 250 -4.46 19.95 14.80
CA LYS A 250 -4.73 18.80 13.93
C LYS A 250 -3.44 18.22 13.35
N TYR A 251 -2.51 19.07 12.89
CA TYR A 251 -1.22 18.61 12.37
C TYR A 251 -0.37 17.94 13.46
N GLN A 252 -0.35 18.51 14.68
CA GLN A 252 0.32 17.90 15.83
C GLN A 252 -0.24 16.52 16.19
N GLU A 253 -1.56 16.40 16.30
CA GLU A 253 -2.24 15.14 16.60
C GLU A 253 -1.97 14.09 15.49
N TRP A 254 -2.06 14.49 14.23
CA TRP A 254 -1.72 13.63 13.11
C TRP A 254 -0.26 13.15 13.18
N SER A 255 0.69 14.07 13.42
CA SER A 255 2.12 13.78 13.53
C SER A 255 2.42 12.86 14.71
N ARG A 256 1.72 13.01 15.84
CA ARG A 256 1.81 12.10 16.99
C ARG A 256 1.39 10.69 16.64
N ASN A 257 0.26 10.53 15.96
CA ASN A 257 -0.21 9.20 15.57
C ASN A 257 0.72 8.55 14.53
N ARG A 258 1.27 9.35 13.59
CA ARG A 258 2.20 8.83 12.58
C ARG A 258 3.59 8.55 13.12
N SER A 259 4.07 9.30 14.11
CA SER A 259 5.38 9.07 14.73
C SER A 259 5.44 7.72 15.45
N ILE A 260 4.33 7.30 16.09
CA ILE A 260 4.21 5.96 16.69
C ILE A 260 4.33 4.86 15.63
N GLN A 261 3.62 5.00 14.50
CA GLN A 261 3.72 4.07 13.37
C GLN A 261 5.13 4.04 12.78
N TRP A 262 5.75 5.21 12.62
CA TRP A 262 7.10 5.33 12.08
C TRP A 262 8.16 4.69 12.97
N GLU A 263 8.04 4.86 14.28
CA GLU A 263 8.95 4.26 15.26
C GLU A 263 8.88 2.73 15.17
N ALA A 264 7.67 2.17 15.11
CA ALA A 264 7.48 0.73 14.91
C ALA A 264 8.12 0.24 13.60
N ILE A 265 7.86 0.91 12.47
CA ILE A 265 8.45 0.57 11.17
C ILE A 265 9.98 0.64 11.21
N SER A 266 10.53 1.71 11.79
CA SER A 266 11.97 1.96 11.87
C SER A 266 12.68 0.90 12.72
N GLU A 267 12.08 0.50 13.83
CA GLU A 267 12.57 -0.62 14.65
C GLU A 267 12.51 -1.94 13.89
N GLY A 268 11.39 -2.22 13.21
CA GLY A 268 11.20 -3.42 12.38
C GLY A 268 12.26 -3.54 11.28
N TYR A 269 12.53 -2.43 10.58
CA TYR A 269 13.57 -2.37 9.54
C TYR A 269 14.96 -2.74 10.10
N LYS A 270 15.37 -2.11 11.21
CA LYS A 270 16.66 -2.38 11.87
C LYS A 270 16.77 -3.84 12.31
N LYS A 271 15.67 -4.39 12.81
CA LYS A 271 15.57 -5.78 13.25
C LYS A 271 15.71 -6.76 12.08
N TYR A 272 14.97 -6.58 10.98
CA TYR A 272 15.02 -7.48 9.82
C TYR A 272 16.36 -7.47 9.11
N LYS A 273 17.10 -6.36 9.11
CA LYS A 273 18.49 -6.35 8.62
C LYS A 273 19.45 -7.23 9.44
N ARG A 274 19.14 -7.50 10.71
CA ARG A 274 19.99 -8.26 11.63
C ARG A 274 19.54 -9.70 11.85
N MET A 275 18.27 -10.01 11.64
CA MET A 275 17.71 -11.35 11.83
C MET A 275 18.13 -12.30 10.72
N ASP A 276 18.66 -13.47 11.07
CA ASP A 276 19.10 -14.48 10.09
C ASP A 276 17.98 -14.93 9.14
N GLU A 277 16.74 -15.04 9.65
CA GLU A 277 15.57 -15.40 8.83
C GLU A 277 15.32 -14.41 7.68
N PHE A 278 15.62 -13.13 7.88
CA PHE A 278 15.42 -12.07 6.90
C PHE A 278 16.72 -11.63 6.22
N LYS A 279 17.87 -12.10 6.68
CA LYS A 279 19.20 -11.67 6.22
C LYS A 279 19.40 -11.86 4.72
N ASN A 280 18.89 -12.94 4.15
CA ASN A 280 18.96 -13.16 2.69
C ASN A 280 18.09 -12.17 1.92
N THR A 281 16.87 -11.94 2.40
CA THR A 281 15.91 -10.98 1.83
C THR A 281 16.43 -9.53 1.89
N PHE A 282 17.18 -9.19 2.94
CA PHE A 282 17.77 -7.87 3.16
C PHE A 282 19.24 -7.76 2.74
N LYS A 283 19.85 -8.82 2.18
CA LYS A 283 21.29 -8.89 1.87
C LYS A 283 21.74 -7.75 0.95
N ASN A 284 20.88 -7.38 0.00
CA ASN A 284 21.17 -6.34 -0.98
C ASN A 284 20.69 -4.94 -0.54
N ILE A 285 20.08 -4.82 0.64
CA ILE A 285 19.57 -3.56 1.18
C ILE A 285 20.67 -2.90 2.01
N LYS A 286 21.34 -1.90 1.42
CA LYS A 286 22.53 -1.27 2.00
C LYS A 286 22.20 -0.19 3.01
N GLU A 287 21.02 0.41 2.90
CA GLU A 287 20.60 1.62 3.60
C GLU A 287 20.50 1.35 5.10
N PRO A 288 21.11 2.18 5.96
CA PRO A 288 21.25 1.90 7.39
C PRO A 288 19.93 1.90 8.15
N ASP A 289 18.95 2.67 7.68
CA ASP A 289 17.64 2.85 8.30
C ASP A 289 16.53 3.01 7.25
N ALA A 290 15.28 2.93 7.72
CA ALA A 290 14.10 3.02 6.88
C ALA A 290 13.95 4.40 6.21
N ASN A 291 14.42 5.48 6.84
CA ASN A 291 14.37 6.84 6.28
C ASN A 291 15.24 6.93 5.02
N THR A 292 16.48 6.45 5.14
CA THR A 292 17.44 6.40 4.03
C THR A 292 16.93 5.49 2.91
N TYR A 293 16.35 4.35 3.26
CA TYR A 293 15.71 3.46 2.28
C TYR A 293 14.59 4.14 1.50
N LEU A 294 13.67 4.82 2.18
CA LEU A 294 12.55 5.52 1.52
C LEU A 294 13.06 6.65 0.61
N ARG A 295 14.03 7.44 1.07
CA ARG A 295 14.63 8.52 0.27
C ARG A 295 15.26 8.02 -1.02
N GLU A 296 15.96 6.88 -0.99
CA GLU A 296 16.68 6.35 -2.15
C GLU A 296 15.78 5.51 -3.07
N HIS A 297 14.77 4.82 -2.53
CA HIS A 297 14.00 3.80 -3.26
C HIS A 297 12.51 4.12 -3.42
N CYS A 298 12.03 5.24 -2.88
CA CYS A 298 10.65 5.70 -3.03
C CYS A 298 10.61 7.14 -3.55
N SER A 299 10.61 7.30 -4.88
CA SER A 299 10.44 8.62 -5.52
C SER A 299 9.11 9.30 -5.19
N LYS A 300 8.11 8.54 -4.72
CA LYS A 300 6.80 9.03 -4.27
C LYS A 300 6.74 9.35 -2.77
N CYS A 301 7.87 9.23 -2.06
CA CYS A 301 8.01 9.54 -0.65
C CYS A 301 8.95 10.75 -0.42
N PRO A 302 8.75 11.91 -1.07
CA PRO A 302 9.68 13.03 -0.97
C PRO A 302 9.42 13.83 0.32
N CYS A 303 9.40 13.21 1.50
CA CYS A 303 9.23 13.93 2.76
C CYS A 303 10.05 13.31 3.89
N GLY A 304 10.37 14.12 4.89
CA GLY A 304 10.98 13.67 6.13
C GLY A 304 9.99 12.90 7.00
N PHE A 305 10.46 11.84 7.65
CA PHE A 305 9.64 11.04 8.57
C PHE A 305 10.00 11.25 10.05
N ASN A 306 11.23 11.69 10.32
CA ASN A 306 11.76 11.80 11.69
C ASN A 306 11.24 13.05 12.42
N ASP A 307 10.92 14.11 11.69
CA ASP A 307 10.39 15.38 12.21
C ASP A 307 8.99 15.24 12.82
N MET A 308 8.23 14.20 12.45
CA MET A 308 6.91 13.93 13.05
C MET A 308 6.98 13.75 14.57
N LYS A 309 8.09 13.22 15.10
CA LYS A 309 8.32 13.09 16.55
C LYS A 309 8.55 14.45 17.21
N GLU A 310 9.26 15.35 16.52
CA GLU A 310 9.50 16.71 17.00
C GLU A 310 8.21 17.53 17.00
N ILE A 311 7.39 17.41 15.94
CA ILE A 311 6.08 18.06 15.84
C ILE A 311 5.12 17.55 16.91
N ALA A 312 5.22 16.26 17.27
CA ALA A 312 4.37 15.63 18.30
C ALA A 312 4.72 16.04 19.74
N ASN A 313 5.96 16.48 20.00
CA ASN A 313 6.44 16.84 21.33
C ASN A 313 6.23 18.34 21.61
N ASP A 314 5.23 18.66 22.44
CA ASP A 314 5.33 19.20 23.81
C ASP A 314 4.04 19.98 24.18
N ASN A 315 3.64 19.98 25.45
CA ASN A 315 2.38 20.56 25.93
C ASN A 315 2.55 21.93 26.63
N ASP A 316 3.78 22.41 26.81
CA ASP A 316 4.01 23.50 27.76
C ASP A 316 4.29 24.88 27.11
N LYS A 317 4.43 24.96 25.77
CA LYS A 317 4.72 26.22 25.07
C LYS A 317 4.11 26.33 23.67
N VAL A 318 2.80 26.61 23.63
CA VAL A 318 1.99 26.71 22.40
C VAL A 318 2.59 27.66 21.35
N GLU A 319 3.18 28.78 21.76
CA GLU A 319 3.78 29.76 20.84
C GLU A 319 5.09 29.28 20.19
N GLU A 320 5.96 28.62 20.95
CA GLU A 320 7.20 28.05 20.39
C GLU A 320 6.89 26.95 19.37
N ILE A 321 5.89 26.12 19.67
CA ILE A 321 5.46 25.06 18.77
C ILE A 321 4.77 25.62 17.53
N PHE A 322 3.97 26.68 17.69
CA PHE A 322 3.37 27.41 16.58
C PHE A 322 4.44 27.87 15.60
N ASN A 323 5.48 28.56 16.09
CA ASN A 323 6.56 29.09 15.25
C ASN A 323 7.31 27.95 14.56
N ARG A 324 7.69 26.90 15.31
CA ARG A 324 8.39 25.73 14.76
C ARG A 324 7.61 25.05 13.65
N ILE A 325 6.31 24.79 13.87
CA ILE A 325 5.46 24.15 12.88
C ILE A 325 5.31 25.06 11.65
N LYS A 326 5.12 26.36 11.85
CA LYS A 326 5.00 27.32 10.75
C LYS A 326 6.27 27.36 9.90
N GLU A 327 7.45 27.37 10.51
CA GLU A 327 8.74 27.29 9.82
C GLU A 327 8.91 25.96 9.07
N GLN A 328 8.64 24.82 9.70
CA GLN A 328 8.75 23.49 9.06
C GLN A 328 7.78 23.31 7.89
N VAL A 329 6.59 23.91 7.99
CA VAL A 329 5.59 23.90 6.94
C VAL A 329 6.12 24.61 5.69
N ASP A 330 6.97 25.62 5.84
CA ASP A 330 7.61 26.34 4.72
C ASP A 330 8.78 25.58 4.08
N ILE A 331 9.32 24.55 4.73
CA ILE A 331 10.37 23.69 4.17
C ILE A 331 9.76 22.83 3.04
N PRO A 332 10.32 22.89 1.81
CA PRO A 332 9.97 21.97 0.73
C PRO A 332 10.16 20.52 1.15
N ALA A 333 9.23 19.65 0.75
CA ALA A 333 9.24 18.26 1.21
C ALA A 333 10.53 17.52 0.80
N GLU A 334 11.16 17.92 -0.31
CA GLU A 334 12.43 17.38 -0.80
C GLU A 334 13.66 17.77 0.05
N LEU A 335 13.51 18.78 0.93
CA LEU A 335 14.57 19.31 1.79
C LEU A 335 14.39 18.91 3.26
N GLU A 336 13.32 18.20 3.59
CA GLU A 336 13.10 17.55 4.89
C GLU A 336 13.86 16.23 5.02
#